data_AF-A0A3B1CJR0-F1
#
_entry.id   AF-A0A3B1CJR0-F1
#
_cell.length_a   1.000
_cell.length_b   1.000
_cell.length_c   1.000
_cell.angle_alpha   90.00
_cell.angle_beta   90.00
_cell.angle_gamma   90.00
#
_symmetry.space_group_name_H-M   'P 1'
#
loop_
_entity.id
_entity.type
_entity.pdbx_description
1 polymer ?
#
loop_
_entity_poly.entity_id
_entity_poly.type
_entity_poly.pdbx_seq_one_letter_code
_entity_poly.pdbx_strand_id
1 'polypeptide(L)'
;MNRNSGIIASVLFLIILAFPLYYNVFAGAPPAPEIKVDKPGKCIAETSWMRSNHMKMLMHTRDNVVREGFRETNHGIQGCRSCHEKRSEFCDKCHEYIGVQPECWNCHNYPT
;
A
#
# COMPACT_ATOMS: atom_id res chain seq x y z
N MET A 1 -26.69 20.52 39.29
CA MET A 1 -25.79 19.62 38.53
C MET A 1 -25.20 18.61 39.50
N ASN A 2 -25.60 17.34 39.39
CA ASN A 2 -25.24 16.25 40.30
C ASN A 2 -23.84 15.70 39.97
N ARG A 3 -22.94 15.68 40.96
CA ARG A 3 -21.54 15.24 40.83
C ARG A 3 -21.40 13.87 40.13
N ASN A 4 -22.35 12.96 40.36
CA ASN A 4 -22.36 11.62 39.78
C ASN A 4 -22.62 11.65 38.26
N SER A 5 -23.42 12.58 37.74
CA SER A 5 -23.67 12.69 36.30
C SER A 5 -22.46 13.22 35.53
N GLY A 6 -21.62 14.05 36.16
CA GLY A 6 -20.35 14.49 35.56
C GLY A 6 -19.33 13.36 35.43
N ILE A 7 -19.26 12.48 36.43
CA ILE A 7 -18.37 11.30 36.42
C ILE A 7 -18.82 10.32 35.31
N ILE A 8 -20.12 10.03 35.22
CA ILE A 8 -20.67 9.12 34.20
C ILE A 8 -20.39 9.64 32.79
N ALA A 9 -20.61 10.94 32.54
CA ALA A 9 -20.31 11.55 31.24
C ALA A 9 -18.82 11.46 30.88
N SER A 10 -17.93 11.64 31.85
CA SER A 10 -16.48 11.57 31.64
C SER A 10 -16.02 10.14 31.32
N VAL A 11 -16.57 9.14 32.01
CA VAL A 11 -16.26 7.72 31.76
C VAL A 11 -16.75 7.30 30.37
N LEU A 12 -17.98 7.67 30.00
CA LEU A 12 -18.52 7.37 28.67
C LEU A 12 -17.69 8.03 27.56
N PHE A 13 -17.26 9.27 27.76
CA PHE A 13 -16.39 9.97 26.82
C PHE A 13 -15.05 9.25 26.63
N LEU A 14 -14.41 8.81 27.72
CA LEU A 14 -13.16 8.05 27.65
C LEU A 14 -13.30 6.70 26.95
N ILE A 15 -14.42 5.99 27.17
CA ILE A 15 -14.70 4.71 26.50
C ILE A 15 -14.87 4.93 24.99
N ILE A 16 -15.64 5.94 24.59
CA ILE A 16 -15.87 6.26 23.17
C ILE A 16 -14.55 6.67 22.50
N LEU A 17 -13.72 7.46 23.19
CA LEU A 17 -12.46 7.93 22.65
C LEU A 17 -11.42 6.80 22.52
N ALA A 18 -11.45 5.83 23.44
CA ALA A 18 -10.59 4.65 23.38
C ALA A 18 -11.13 3.54 22.45
N PHE A 19 -12.40 3.58 22.06
CA PHE A 19 -13.05 2.55 21.24
C PHE A 19 -12.31 2.23 19.93
N PRO A 20 -11.84 3.20 19.11
CA PRO A 20 -11.14 2.89 17.86
C PRO A 20 -9.86 2.08 18.07
N LEU A 21 -9.17 2.27 19.21
CA LEU A 21 -7.95 1.55 19.54
C LEU A 21 -8.24 0.07 19.83
N TYR A 22 -9.32 -0.20 20.54
CA TYR A 22 -9.73 -1.57 20.86
C TYR A 22 -10.43 -2.26 19.69
N TYR A 23 -11.22 -1.53 18.89
CA TYR A 23 -11.97 -2.10 17.77
C TYR A 23 -11.05 -2.79 16.76
N ASN A 24 -9.90 -2.19 16.42
CA ASN A 24 -8.94 -2.77 15.49
C ASN A 24 -8.31 -4.07 15.99
N VAL A 25 -8.17 -4.24 17.31
CA VAL A 25 -7.67 -5.49 17.91
C VAL A 25 -8.71 -6.60 17.80
N PHE A 26 -9.99 -6.28 18.00
CA PHE A 26 -11.08 -7.26 17.93
C PHE A 26 -11.51 -7.60 16.50
N ALA A 27 -11.41 -6.66 15.56
CA ALA A 27 -11.82 -6.85 14.17
C ALA A 27 -10.84 -7.71 13.34
N GLY A 28 -9.58 -7.83 13.78
CA GLY A 28 -8.54 -8.56 13.05
C GLY A 28 -8.05 -7.83 11.80
N ALA A 29 -7.11 -8.45 11.08
CA ALA A 29 -6.60 -7.90 9.83
C ALA A 29 -7.61 -8.12 8.69
N PRO A 30 -7.82 -7.14 7.80
CA PRO A 30 -8.64 -7.34 6.61
C PRO A 30 -8.06 -8.46 5.73
N PRO A 31 -8.90 -9.14 4.92
CA PRO A 31 -8.43 -10.17 4.02
C PRO A 31 -7.44 -9.58 3.00
N ALA A 32 -6.41 -10.35 2.67
CA ALA A 32 -5.46 -9.95 1.64
C ALA A 32 -6.19 -9.69 0.31
N PRO A 33 -5.75 -8.70 -0.48
CA PRO A 33 -6.40 -8.38 -1.73
C PRO A 33 -6.20 -9.52 -2.75
N GLU A 34 -7.23 -9.77 -3.54
CA GLU A 34 -7.14 -10.65 -4.70
C GLU A 34 -6.38 -9.92 -5.82
N ILE A 35 -5.31 -10.54 -6.30
CA ILE A 35 -4.42 -9.99 -7.32
C ILE A 35 -4.43 -10.88 -8.57
N LYS A 36 -4.32 -10.25 -9.73
CA LYS A 36 -4.12 -10.97 -11.00
C LYS A 36 -2.70 -10.78 -11.51
N VAL A 37 -2.16 -11.84 -12.09
CA VAL A 37 -0.87 -11.84 -12.78
C VAL A 37 -1.13 -12.28 -14.20
N ASP A 38 -1.05 -11.34 -15.14
CA ASP A 38 -1.38 -11.59 -16.54
C ASP A 38 -0.41 -12.58 -17.19
N LYS A 39 0.90 -12.46 -16.86
CA LYS A 39 1.94 -13.39 -17.33
C LYS A 39 2.63 -14.08 -16.17
N PRO A 40 2.23 -15.32 -15.83
CA PRO A 40 2.85 -16.07 -14.74
C PRO A 40 4.27 -16.50 -15.12
N GLY A 41 5.18 -16.53 -14.12
CA GLY A 41 6.58 -16.90 -14.31
C GLY A 41 7.50 -16.16 -13.34
N LYS A 42 8.80 -16.17 -13.61
CA LYS A 42 9.76 -15.33 -12.89
C LYS A 42 9.58 -13.87 -13.34
N CYS A 43 8.91 -13.09 -12.49
CA CYS A 43 8.82 -11.64 -12.62
C CYS A 43 10.15 -11.02 -12.14
N ILE A 44 10.11 -9.81 -11.56
CA ILE A 44 11.30 -9.09 -11.10
C ILE A 44 12.01 -9.80 -9.91
N ALA A 45 11.24 -10.24 -8.92
CA ALA A 45 11.75 -10.90 -7.73
C ALA A 45 10.67 -11.78 -7.07
N GLU A 46 11.09 -12.58 -6.09
CA GLU A 46 10.18 -13.40 -5.27
C GLU A 46 9.17 -12.53 -4.51
N THR A 47 7.95 -13.05 -4.35
CA THR A 47 6.83 -12.32 -3.72
C THR A 47 7.14 -11.81 -2.32
N SER A 48 7.84 -12.61 -1.50
CA SER A 48 8.24 -12.23 -0.15
C SER A 48 9.21 -11.05 -0.14
N TRP A 49 10.14 -11.02 -1.10
CA TRP A 49 11.08 -9.93 -1.26
C TRP A 49 10.37 -8.65 -1.73
N MET A 50 9.48 -8.75 -2.72
CA MET A 50 8.71 -7.61 -3.23
C MET A 50 7.85 -6.96 -2.15
N ARG A 51 7.15 -7.74 -1.31
CA ARG A 51 6.37 -7.19 -0.19
C ARG A 51 7.21 -6.36 0.78
N SER A 52 8.47 -6.74 0.98
CA SER A 52 9.37 -6.09 1.95
C SER A 52 10.18 -4.93 1.36
N ASN A 53 10.43 -4.95 0.04
CA ASN A 53 11.43 -4.09 -0.59
C ASN A 53 10.93 -3.30 -1.81
N HIS A 54 9.70 -3.52 -2.30
CA HIS A 54 9.28 -2.95 -3.59
C HIS A 54 9.46 -1.43 -3.67
N MET A 55 9.01 -0.65 -2.67
CA MET A 55 9.14 0.81 -2.73
C MET A 55 10.59 1.27 -2.60
N LYS A 56 11.41 0.60 -1.80
CA LYS A 56 12.83 0.95 -1.64
C LYS A 56 13.56 0.81 -2.96
N MET A 57 13.34 -0.33 -3.64
CA MET A 57 13.87 -0.58 -4.97
C MET A 57 13.36 0.45 -5.97
N LEU A 58 12.05 0.70 -6.05
CA LEU A 58 11.49 1.67 -7.01
C LEU A 58 12.02 3.09 -6.79
N MET A 59 12.19 3.52 -5.53
CA MET A 59 12.76 4.84 -5.22
C MET A 59 14.24 4.92 -5.60
N HIS A 60 15.01 3.86 -5.36
CA HIS A 60 16.40 3.79 -5.79
C HIS A 60 16.52 3.84 -7.32
N THR A 61 15.70 3.06 -8.04
CA THR A 61 15.64 3.11 -9.51
C THR A 61 15.27 4.51 -10.00
N ARG A 62 14.30 5.17 -9.36
CA ARG A 62 13.89 6.54 -9.70
C ARG A 62 15.03 7.53 -9.54
N ASP A 63 15.73 7.50 -8.40
CA ASP A 63 16.86 8.41 -8.16
C ASP A 63 18.01 8.15 -9.15
N ASN A 64 18.34 6.89 -9.44
CA ASN A 64 19.35 6.54 -10.45
C ASN A 64 18.98 7.06 -11.84
N VAL A 65 17.72 6.95 -12.26
CA VAL A 65 17.27 7.41 -13.58
C VAL A 65 17.20 8.93 -13.66
N VAL A 66 16.62 9.58 -12.65
CA VAL A 66 16.31 11.02 -12.69
C VAL A 66 17.51 11.87 -12.31
N ARG A 67 18.31 11.45 -11.34
CA ARG A 67 19.44 12.23 -10.80
C ARG A 67 20.77 11.84 -11.45
N GLU A 68 21.01 10.53 -11.56
CA GLU A 68 22.30 10.01 -12.05
C GLU A 68 22.29 9.71 -13.55
N GLY A 69 21.12 9.68 -14.20
CA GLY A 69 20.98 9.36 -15.62
C GLY A 69 21.17 7.87 -15.96
N PHE A 70 21.33 7.01 -14.96
CA PHE A 70 21.49 5.57 -15.14
C PHE A 70 20.12 4.90 -15.38
N ARG A 71 19.93 4.30 -16.55
CA ARG A 71 18.67 3.68 -16.95
C ARG A 71 18.76 2.16 -16.95
N GLU A 72 18.23 1.56 -15.90
CA GLU A 72 17.95 0.12 -15.86
C GLU A 72 16.47 -0.13 -16.15
N THR A 73 16.17 -1.07 -17.06
CA THR A 73 14.80 -1.33 -17.51
C THR A 73 14.05 -2.33 -16.64
N ASN A 74 14.74 -3.20 -15.91
CA ASN A 74 14.14 -4.33 -15.20
C ASN A 74 13.49 -3.92 -13.87
N HIS A 75 14.13 -3.04 -13.08
CA HIS A 75 13.63 -2.62 -11.77
C HIS A 75 12.70 -1.39 -11.81
N GLY A 76 12.28 -0.99 -13.01
CA GLY A 76 11.38 0.15 -13.24
C GLY A 76 9.94 -0.28 -13.57
N ILE A 77 9.07 0.71 -13.75
CA ILE A 77 7.64 0.50 -14.07
C ILE A 77 7.46 -0.36 -15.33
N GLN A 78 8.32 -0.18 -16.34
CA GLN A 78 8.27 -0.95 -17.58
C GLN A 78 8.56 -2.44 -17.37
N GLY A 79 9.49 -2.78 -16.48
CA GLY A 79 9.78 -4.16 -16.11
C GLY A 79 8.56 -4.84 -15.46
N CYS A 80 7.91 -4.17 -14.51
CA CYS A 80 6.69 -4.67 -13.88
C CYS A 80 5.55 -4.91 -14.88
N ARG A 81 5.38 -4.01 -15.85
CA ARG A 81 4.34 -4.12 -16.88
C ARG A 81 4.47 -5.37 -17.77
N SER A 82 5.67 -5.95 -17.87
CA SER A 82 5.85 -7.19 -18.64
C SER A 82 5.02 -8.37 -18.10
N CYS A 83 4.76 -8.38 -16.78
CA CYS A 83 3.99 -9.41 -16.08
C CYS A 83 2.63 -8.95 -15.56
N HIS A 84 2.48 -7.66 -15.24
CA HIS A 84 1.24 -7.05 -14.73
C HIS A 84 0.74 -6.01 -15.74
N GLU A 85 -0.15 -6.35 -16.65
CA GLU A 85 -0.52 -5.46 -17.75
C GLU A 85 -1.37 -4.28 -17.28
N LYS A 86 -2.17 -4.50 -16.24
CA LYS A 86 -3.16 -3.55 -15.74
C LYS A 86 -2.89 -3.13 -14.31
N ARG A 87 -2.90 -1.82 -14.07
CA ARG A 87 -2.70 -1.22 -12.75
C ARG A 87 -3.83 -1.59 -11.80
N SER A 88 -5.08 -1.55 -12.29
CA SER A 88 -6.27 -1.78 -11.48
C SER A 88 -6.39 -3.22 -10.96
N GLU A 89 -5.73 -4.17 -11.63
CA GLU A 89 -5.80 -5.59 -11.31
C GLU A 89 -4.63 -6.07 -10.41
N PHE A 90 -3.62 -5.21 -10.17
CA PHE A 90 -2.43 -5.58 -9.38
C PHE A 90 -1.94 -4.47 -8.44
N CYS A 91 -1.42 -3.37 -9.00
CA CYS A 91 -0.82 -2.29 -8.20
C CYS A 91 -1.87 -1.66 -7.27
N ASP A 92 -3.01 -1.27 -7.83
CA ASP A 92 -4.06 -0.56 -7.09
C ASP A 92 -4.63 -1.43 -5.97
N LYS A 93 -4.74 -2.75 -6.17
CA LYS A 93 -5.19 -3.70 -5.14
C LYS A 93 -4.35 -3.66 -3.87
N CYS A 94 -3.03 -3.56 -4.01
CA CYS A 94 -2.14 -3.45 -2.85
C CYS A 94 -2.19 -2.04 -2.25
N HIS A 95 -2.18 -0.99 -3.08
CA HIS A 95 -2.13 0.40 -2.63
C HIS A 95 -3.43 0.86 -1.95
N GLU A 96 -4.59 0.42 -2.46
CA GLU A 96 -5.89 0.59 -1.81
C GLU A 96 -5.93 -0.15 -0.47
N TYR A 97 -5.46 -1.41 -0.44
CA TYR A 97 -5.45 -2.23 0.77
C TYR A 97 -4.65 -1.60 1.91
N ILE A 98 -3.50 -0.99 1.60
CA ILE A 98 -2.66 -0.30 2.62
C ILE A 98 -2.97 1.19 2.77
N GLY A 99 -3.95 1.71 2.02
CA GLY A 99 -4.40 3.10 2.11
C GLY A 99 -3.37 4.14 1.67
N VAL A 100 -2.55 3.86 0.64
CA VAL A 100 -1.57 4.81 0.10
C VAL A 100 -1.85 5.14 -1.36
N GLN A 101 -1.55 6.37 -1.76
CA GLN A 101 -1.67 6.84 -3.14
C GLN A 101 -0.29 7.19 -3.69
N PRO A 102 0.26 6.38 -4.62
CA PRO A 102 1.55 6.68 -5.22
C PRO A 102 1.47 7.83 -6.22
N GLU A 103 2.35 8.82 -6.09
CA GLU A 103 2.45 9.97 -7.01
C GLU A 103 3.15 9.64 -8.33
N CYS A 104 3.66 8.41 -8.50
CA CYS A 104 4.36 7.97 -9.71
C CYS A 104 3.51 8.18 -10.97
N TRP A 105 2.19 8.05 -10.85
CA TRP A 105 1.24 8.14 -11.96
C TRP A 105 0.97 9.56 -12.45
N ASN A 106 1.40 10.58 -11.70
CA ASN A 106 1.29 11.98 -12.15
C ASN A 106 2.14 12.23 -13.40
N CYS A 107 3.18 11.43 -13.61
CA CYS A 107 4.05 11.49 -14.78
C CYS A 107 4.09 10.18 -15.57
N HIS A 108 3.94 9.02 -14.91
CA HIS A 108 3.99 7.72 -15.59
C HIS A 108 2.60 7.27 -16.02
N ASN A 109 2.46 7.02 -17.33
CA ASN A 109 1.27 6.38 -17.87
C ASN A 109 1.37 4.85 -17.70
N TYR A 110 0.44 4.28 -16.95
CA TYR A 110 0.26 2.84 -16.79
C TYR A 110 -1.18 2.47 -17.15
N PRO A 111 -1.42 1.47 -18.02
CA PRO A 111 -2.77 1.06 -18.38
C PRO A 111 -3.57 0.63 -17.14
N THR A 112 -4.73 1.23 -16.91
CA THR A 112 -5.63 0.84 -15.83
C THR A 112 -6.38 -0.43 -16.16
#